data_AF-A0A522DZY4-F1
#
_entry.id   AF-A0A522DZY4-F1
#
_cell.length_a   1.000
_cell.length_b   1.000
_cell.length_c   1.000
_cell.angle_alpha   90.00
_cell.angle_beta   90.00
_cell.angle_gamma   90.00
#
_symmetry.space_group_name_H-M   'P 1'
#
loop_
_entity.id
_entity.type
_entity.pdbx_description
1 polymer ?
#
loop_
_entity_poly.entity_id
_entity_poly.type
_entity_poly.pdbx_seq_one_letter_code
_entity_poly.pdbx_strand_id
1 'polypeptide(L)'
;MGLLTGLVVTFLLYPLLHFVPIIGPFIAGFIGGMFTHDIGKGFLAGLLGPMFGLILLAILFGALLGSREGMVGTLAGAVVGGAVGVVAAGTIGLLAFAILITAIGGTIGGLVTEHRD
;
A
#
# COMPACT_ATOMS: atom_id res chain seq x y z
N MET A 1 -1.33 12.10 19.24
CA MET A 1 -0.17 11.94 18.33
C MET A 1 -0.16 10.61 17.58
N GLY A 2 -0.86 9.56 18.04
CA GLY A 2 -0.74 8.21 17.46
C GLY A 2 -1.18 8.02 16.00
N LEU A 3 -2.24 8.67 15.51
CA LEU A 3 -2.73 8.45 14.13
C LEU A 3 -1.70 8.87 13.07
N LEU A 4 -1.10 10.06 13.22
CA LEU A 4 -0.13 10.58 12.24
C LEU A 4 1.12 9.70 12.21
N THR A 5 1.60 9.28 13.37
CA THR A 5 2.73 8.36 13.49
C THR A 5 2.42 7.00 12.87
N GLY A 6 1.26 6.41 13.18
CA GLY A 6 0.83 5.15 12.58
C GLY A 6 0.70 5.25 11.06
N LEU A 7 0.19 6.37 10.54
CA LEU A 7 0.07 6.60 9.10
C LEU A 7 1.45 6.69 8.43
N VAL A 8 2.40 7.43 9.01
CA VAL A 8 3.78 7.53 8.49
C VAL A 8 4.47 6.17 8.50
N VAL A 9 4.30 5.39 9.57
CA VAL A 9 4.90 4.06 9.70
C VAL A 9 4.32 3.09 8.66
N THR A 10 2.99 3.00 8.53
CA THR A 10 2.34 2.19 7.49
C THR A 10 2.76 2.62 6.10
N PHE A 11 2.81 3.93 5.85
CA PHE A 11 3.22 4.53 4.57
C PHE A 11 4.64 4.17 4.15
N LEU A 12 5.60 4.16 5.08
CA LEU A 12 6.99 3.79 4.79
C LEU A 12 7.17 2.28 4.65
N LEU A 13 6.51 1.50 5.50
CA LEU A 13 6.65 0.04 5.52
C LEU A 13 5.94 -0.63 4.35
N TYR A 14 4.82 -0.09 3.91
CA TYR A 14 4.02 -0.73 2.87
C TYR A 14 4.79 -0.92 1.56
N PRO A 15 5.45 0.10 0.96
CA PRO A 15 6.25 -0.07 -0.26
C PRO A 15 7.42 -1.05 -0.10
N LEU A 16 8.02 -1.11 1.10
CA LEU A 16 9.16 -1.99 1.40
C LEU A 16 8.73 -3.45 1.52
N LEU A 17 7.55 -3.69 2.08
CA LEU A 17 7.04 -5.04 2.35
C LEU A 17 6.08 -5.55 1.26
N HIS A 18 5.68 -4.69 0.32
CA HIS A 18 4.70 -5.01 -0.74
C HIS A 18 5.06 -6.25 -1.58
N PHE A 19 6.34 -6.58 -1.67
CA PHE A 19 6.86 -7.71 -2.43
C PHE A 19 6.43 -9.08 -1.87
N VAL A 20 6.03 -9.15 -0.60
CA VAL A 20 5.50 -10.39 0.00
C VAL A 20 3.97 -10.31 -0.02
N PRO A 21 3.29 -11.10 -0.86
CA PRO A 21 1.83 -11.09 -0.92
C PRO A 21 1.24 -11.38 0.45
N ILE A 22 0.20 -10.64 0.83
CA ILE A 22 -0.57 -10.81 2.08
C ILE A 22 0.23 -10.45 3.35
N ILE A 23 1.33 -11.16 3.64
CA ILE A 23 2.09 -11.01 4.89
C ILE A 23 2.73 -9.63 4.98
N GLY A 24 3.29 -9.11 3.89
CA GLY A 24 3.92 -7.79 3.87
C GLY A 24 2.94 -6.66 4.17
N PRO A 25 1.83 -6.53 3.41
CA PRO A 25 0.74 -5.60 3.70
C PRO A 25 0.20 -5.73 5.14
N PHE A 26 0.03 -6.97 5.62
CA PHE A 26 -0.46 -7.22 6.97
C PHE A 26 0.50 -6.67 8.03
N ILE A 27 1.80 -6.95 7.92
CA ILE A 27 2.83 -6.47 8.86
C ILE A 27 2.94 -4.96 8.84
N ALA A 28 2.92 -4.34 7.65
CA ALA A 28 2.97 -2.88 7.51
C ALA A 28 1.79 -2.22 8.24
N GLY A 29 0.59 -2.78 8.05
CA GLY A 29 -0.62 -2.35 8.74
C GLY A 29 -0.52 -2.56 10.25
N PHE A 30 -0.14 -3.76 10.68
CA PHE A 30 -0.03 -4.14 12.09
C PHE A 30 0.91 -3.24 12.87
N ILE A 31 2.12 -3.02 12.35
CA ILE A 31 3.11 -2.16 13.01
C ILE A 31 2.58 -0.72 13.08
N GLY A 32 2.03 -0.18 11.98
CA GLY A 32 1.45 1.16 11.98
C GLY A 32 0.28 1.31 12.93
N GLY A 33 -0.58 0.30 13.04
CA GLY A 33 -1.69 0.25 14.00
C GLY A 33 -1.25 0.26 15.46
N MET A 34 -0.12 -0.39 15.80
CA MET A 34 0.40 -0.33 17.17
C MET A 34 0.75 1.10 17.62
N PHE A 35 1.16 1.96 16.68
CA PHE A 35 1.47 3.36 17.01
C PHE A 35 0.23 4.24 17.19
N THR A 36 -0.98 3.75 16.89
CA THR A 36 -2.21 4.54 17.00
C THR A 36 -2.89 4.44 18.36
N HIS A 37 -2.61 3.39 19.15
CA HIS A 37 -3.20 3.11 20.47
C HIS A 37 -4.74 3.15 20.48
N ASP A 38 -5.36 2.79 19.36
CA ASP A 38 -6.82 2.91 19.13
C ASP A 38 -7.18 2.10 17.89
N ILE A 39 -8.18 1.23 17.99
CA ILE A 39 -8.67 0.36 16.92
C ILE A 39 -9.10 1.16 15.68
N GLY A 40 -9.88 2.23 15.88
CA GLY A 40 -10.42 3.04 14.78
C GLY A 40 -9.32 3.82 14.07
N LYS A 41 -8.38 4.39 14.83
CA LYS A 41 -7.20 5.05 14.25
C LYS A 41 -6.26 4.05 13.58
N GLY A 42 -6.16 2.83 14.09
CA GLY A 42 -5.35 1.76 13.51
C GLY A 42 -5.88 1.30 12.17
N PHE A 43 -7.21 1.14 12.05
CA PHE A 43 -7.87 0.89 10.77
C PHE A 43 -7.60 2.02 9.76
N LEU A 44 -7.76 3.29 10.17
CA LEU A 44 -7.52 4.44 9.30
C LEU A 44 -6.06 4.55 8.85
N ALA A 45 -5.11 4.31 9.75
CA ALA A 45 -3.68 4.27 9.41
C ALA A 45 -3.35 3.13 8.44
N GLY A 46 -3.95 1.96 8.66
CA GLY A 46 -3.82 0.78 7.79
C GLY A 46 -4.48 0.94 6.43
N LEU A 47 -5.55 1.73 6.34
CA LEU A 47 -6.24 2.03 5.08
C LEU A 47 -5.53 3.13 4.28
N LEU A 48 -5.19 4.24 4.92
CA LEU A 48 -4.67 5.43 4.26
C LEU A 48 -3.17 5.35 3.97
N GLY A 49 -2.39 4.74 4.87
CA GLY A 49 -0.95 4.53 4.69
C GLY A 49 -0.57 3.91 3.34
N PRO A 50 -1.14 2.75 2.95
CA PRO A 50 -0.85 2.14 1.66
C PRO A 50 -1.37 2.95 0.47
N MET A 51 -2.49 3.67 0.59
CA MET A 51 -2.97 4.54 -0.49
C MET A 51 -1.95 5.62 -0.83
N PHE A 52 -1.35 6.26 0.18
CA PHE A 52 -0.29 7.23 -0.05
C PHE A 52 1.02 6.57 -0.52
N GLY A 53 1.37 5.40 0.03
CA GLY A 53 2.58 4.66 -0.34
C GLY A 53 2.56 4.20 -1.81
N LEU A 54 1.40 3.80 -2.31
CA LEU A 54 1.20 3.41 -3.70
C LEU A 54 1.34 4.57 -4.68
N ILE A 55 0.88 5.78 -4.29
CA ILE A 55 1.06 6.99 -5.11
C ILE A 55 2.55 7.28 -5.30
N LEU A 56 3.37 7.19 -4.24
CA LEU A 56 4.81 7.35 -4.35
C LEU A 56 5.46 6.26 -5.20
N LEU A 57 5.06 5.00 -4.99
CA LEU A 57 5.58 3.87 -5.76
C LEU A 57 5.29 4.06 -7.26
N ALA A 58 4.07 4.51 -7.60
CA ALA A 58 3.67 4.82 -8.97
C ALA A 58 4.47 5.98 -9.57
N ILE A 59 4.70 7.06 -8.81
CA ILE A 59 5.53 8.19 -9.25
C ILE A 59 6.97 7.74 -9.50
N LEU A 60 7.55 6.94 -8.60
CA LEU A 60 8.92 6.45 -8.71
C LEU A 60 9.10 5.52 -9.93
N PHE A 61 8.20 4.57 -10.12
CA PHE A 61 8.22 3.71 -11.31
C PHE A 61 7.96 4.49 -12.60
N GLY A 62 7.04 5.46 -12.58
CA GLY A 62 6.78 6.33 -13.72
C GLY A 62 8.01 7.16 -14.13
N ALA A 63 8.74 7.70 -13.16
CA ALA A 63 9.98 8.44 -13.40
C ALA A 63 11.10 7.53 -13.95
N LEU A 64 11.21 6.29 -13.45
CA LEU A 64 12.21 5.32 -13.93
C LEU A 64 11.92 4.82 -15.35
N LEU A 65 10.65 4.49 -15.65
CA LEU A 65 10.23 3.92 -16.94
C LEU A 65 10.13 4.98 -18.05
N GLY A 66 9.70 6.20 -17.73
CA GLY A 66 9.56 7.30 -18.69
C GLY A 66 10.88 7.76 -19.33
N SER A 67 12.02 7.35 -18.79
CA SER A 67 13.34 7.74 -19.28
C SER A 67 13.87 6.92 -20.47
N ARG A 68 13.24 5.79 -20.86
CA ARG A 68 13.86 4.83 -21.80
C ARG A 68 13.16 4.54 -23.13
N GLU A 69 11.87 4.84 -23.34
CA GLU A 69 11.14 4.28 -24.51
C GLU A 69 10.18 5.24 -25.24
N GLY A 70 10.67 6.36 -25.76
CA GLY A 70 9.83 7.38 -26.40
C GLY A 70 9.15 7.01 -27.74
N MET A 71 9.52 5.91 -28.43
CA MET A 71 8.93 5.57 -29.74
C MET A 71 8.63 4.10 -29.99
N VAL A 72 9.35 3.15 -29.37
CA VAL A 72 9.05 1.70 -29.49
C VAL A 72 7.92 1.29 -28.53
N GLY A 73 7.82 1.96 -27.39
CA GLY A 73 6.80 1.73 -26.36
C GLY A 73 5.38 2.14 -26.76
N THR A 74 5.19 2.94 -27.81
CA THR A 74 3.85 3.40 -28.24
C THR A 74 3.08 2.33 -29.01
N LEU A 75 3.77 1.49 -29.80
CA LEU A 75 3.14 0.41 -30.57
C LEU A 75 3.03 -0.88 -29.74
N ALA A 76 4.06 -1.19 -28.94
CA ALA A 76 3.99 -2.23 -27.92
C ALA A 76 2.97 -1.88 -26.83
N GLY A 77 2.88 -0.61 -26.44
CA GLY A 77 1.96 -0.09 -25.42
C GLY A 77 0.48 -0.12 -25.79
N ALA A 78 0.09 -0.40 -27.04
CA ALA A 78 -1.30 -0.65 -27.40
C ALA A 78 -1.71 -2.11 -27.16
N VAL A 79 -0.84 -3.07 -27.51
CA VAL A 79 -1.05 -4.51 -27.29
C VAL A 79 -0.78 -4.88 -25.83
N VAL A 80 0.32 -4.36 -25.28
CA VAL A 80 0.62 -4.38 -23.85
C VAL A 80 -0.37 -3.50 -23.10
N GLY A 81 -0.89 -2.41 -23.65
CA GLY A 81 -1.93 -1.58 -23.00
C GLY A 81 -3.26 -2.30 -22.80
N GLY A 82 -3.64 -3.18 -23.74
CA GLY A 82 -4.78 -4.10 -23.57
C GLY A 82 -4.53 -5.16 -22.50
N ALA A 83 -3.33 -5.77 -22.51
CA ALA A 83 -2.91 -6.71 -21.46
C ALA A 83 -2.70 -6.03 -20.09
N VAL A 84 -2.24 -4.78 -20.08
CA VAL A 84 -2.06 -3.90 -18.92
C VAL A 84 -3.39 -3.37 -18.48
N GLY A 85 -4.42 -3.24 -19.32
CA GLY A 85 -5.78 -2.95 -18.86
C GLY A 85 -6.36 -4.10 -18.04
N VAL A 86 -6.15 -5.34 -18.49
CA VAL A 86 -6.57 -6.56 -17.78
C VAL A 86 -5.69 -6.84 -16.56
N VAL A 87 -4.38 -6.67 -16.67
CA VAL A 87 -3.44 -6.75 -15.56
C VAL A 87 -3.68 -5.61 -14.59
N ALA A 88 -3.93 -4.37 -15.01
CA ALA A 88 -4.24 -3.24 -14.13
C ALA A 88 -5.60 -3.42 -13.46
N ALA A 89 -6.61 -4.00 -14.12
CA ALA A 89 -7.86 -4.38 -13.45
C ALA A 89 -7.61 -5.48 -12.39
N GLY A 90 -6.78 -6.47 -12.70
CA GLY A 90 -6.31 -7.48 -11.74
C GLY A 90 -5.41 -6.91 -10.64
N THR A 91 -4.62 -5.88 -10.95
CA THR A 91 -3.72 -5.18 -10.04
C THR A 91 -4.52 -4.26 -9.14
N ILE A 92 -5.58 -3.61 -9.62
CA ILE A 92 -6.53 -2.84 -8.80
C ILE A 92 -7.20 -3.76 -7.80
N GLY A 93 -7.63 -4.96 -8.21
CA GLY A 93 -8.16 -5.98 -7.30
C GLY A 93 -7.13 -6.43 -6.25
N LEU A 94 -5.89 -6.70 -6.67
CA LEU A 94 -4.79 -7.09 -5.79
C LEU A 94 -4.36 -5.96 -4.83
N LEU A 95 -4.36 -4.72 -5.30
CA LEU A 95 -4.05 -3.52 -4.53
C LEU A 95 -5.14 -3.22 -3.52
N ALA A 96 -6.42 -3.29 -3.92
CA ALA A 96 -7.55 -3.15 -3.02
C ALA A 96 -7.55 -4.23 -1.94
N PHE A 97 -7.23 -5.48 -2.31
CA PHE A 97 -7.06 -6.58 -1.37
C PHE A 97 -5.88 -6.36 -0.42
N ALA A 98 -4.74 -5.89 -0.92
CA ALA A 98 -3.59 -5.56 -0.08
C ALA A 98 -3.89 -4.40 0.88
N ILE A 99 -4.63 -3.37 0.44
CA ILE A 99 -5.10 -2.27 1.29
C ILE A 99 -6.04 -2.80 2.38
N LEU A 100 -6.98 -3.69 2.04
CA LEU A 100 -7.85 -4.34 3.01
C LEU A 100 -7.07 -5.14 4.06
N ILE A 101 -6.07 -5.93 3.63
CA ILE A 101 -5.20 -6.67 4.54
C ILE A 101 -4.40 -5.73 5.44
N THR A 102 -3.92 -4.61 4.90
CA THR A 102 -3.21 -3.59 5.67
C THR A 102 -4.13 -2.93 6.69
N ALA A 103 -5.38 -2.67 6.34
CA ALA A 103 -6.39 -2.17 7.25
C ALA A 103 -6.71 -3.17 8.37
N ILE A 104 -6.85 -4.46 8.05
CA ILE A 104 -7.03 -5.54 9.05
C ILE A 104 -5.81 -5.61 9.98
N GLY A 105 -4.60 -5.58 9.43
CA GLY A 105 -3.38 -5.52 10.23
C GLY A 105 -3.40 -4.32 11.18
N GLY A 106 -3.73 -3.13 10.66
CA GLY A 106 -3.86 -1.90 11.43
C GLY A 106 -4.88 -1.96 12.57
N THR A 107 -6.05 -2.54 12.32
CA THR A 107 -7.07 -2.78 13.34
C THR A 107 -6.54 -3.68 14.46
N ILE A 108 -5.86 -4.77 14.12
CA ILE A 108 -5.29 -5.71 15.10
C ILE A 108 -4.15 -5.05 15.87
N GLY A 109 -3.27 -4.30 15.19
CA GLY A 109 -2.21 -3.54 15.83
C GLY A 109 -2.74 -2.54 16.85
N GLY A 110 -3.78 -1.77 16.46
CA GLY A 110 -4.46 -0.83 17.34
C GLY A 110 -5.12 -1.51 18.54
N LEU A 111 -5.83 -2.62 18.32
CA LEU A 111 -6.46 -3.44 19.38
C LEU A 111 -5.45 -3.91 20.42
N VAL A 112 -4.30 -4.43 19.98
CA VAL A 112 -3.24 -4.96 20.87
C VAL A 112 -2.69 -3.87 21.79
N THR A 113 -2.59 -2.64 21.30
CA THR A 113 -2.08 -1.51 22.09
C THR A 113 -3.14 -0.81 22.92
N GLU A 114 -4.40 -0.78 22.47
CA GLU A 114 -5.51 -0.18 23.21
C GLU A 114 -5.79 -0.90 24.54
N HIS A 115 -5.52 -2.21 24.62
CA HIS A 115 -5.73 -3.00 25.85
C HIS A 115 -4.51 -3.00 26.80
N ARG A 116 -3.44 -2.27 26.47
CA ARG A 116 -2.19 -2.22 27.24
C ARG A 116 -2.02 -0.96 28.07
N ASP A 117 -2.87 0.04 27.85
CA ASP A 117 -2.92 1.30 28.59
C ASP A 117 -4.13 1.29 29.57
#